data_AF-B3E809-F1
#
_entry.id   AF-B3E809-F1
#
_cell.length_a   1.000
_cell.length_b   1.000
_cell.length_c   1.000
_cell.angle_alpha   90.00
_cell.angle_beta   90.00
_cell.angle_gamma   90.00
#
_symmetry.space_group_name_H-M   'P 1'
#
loop_
_entity.id
_entity.type
_entity.pdbx_description
1 polymer ?
#
loop_
_entity_poly.entity_id
_entity_poly.type
_entity_poly.pdbx_seq_one_letter_code
_entity_poly.pdbx_strand_id
1 'polypeptide(L)'
;MQLFISLFKWVFTSNEFVWFVMGGLFFTTNAYLYLKLRERNLFSRVSFTFVALSVAFFTFALLWTVSSYQENEIIAANLGLVIFGGIAAVMGIIAYRMIIKITKVAQID
;
A
#
# COMPACT_ATOMS: atom_id res chain seq x y z
N MET A 1 12.49 -28.69 15.78
CA MET A 1 11.51 -27.66 16.19
C MET A 1 12.06 -26.24 16.04
N GLN A 2 13.28 -25.91 16.51
CA GLN A 2 13.87 -24.57 16.33
C GLN A 2 14.15 -24.16 14.87
N LEU A 3 14.52 -25.11 14.01
CA LEU A 3 14.79 -24.86 12.59
C LEU A 3 13.54 -24.36 11.82
N PHE A 4 12.38 -24.97 12.09
CA PHE A 4 11.09 -24.55 11.53
C PHE A 4 10.71 -23.13 11.99
N ILE A 5 10.92 -22.80 13.26
CA ILE A 5 10.64 -21.46 13.81
C ILE A 5 11.55 -20.41 13.18
N SER A 6 12.82 -20.75 12.91
CA SER A 6 13.77 -19.84 12.24
C SER A 6 13.42 -19.59 10.76
N LEU A 7 13.02 -20.64 10.03
CA LEU A 7 12.56 -20.55 8.65
C LEU A 7 11.27 -19.74 8.56
N PHE A 8 10.34 -19.95 9.49
CA PHE A 8 9.10 -19.19 9.57
C PHE A 8 9.39 -17.71 9.82
N LYS A 9 10.25 -17.37 10.78
CA LYS A 9 10.70 -15.98 10.99
C LYS A 9 11.28 -15.37 9.71
N TRP A 10 12.18 -16.07 9.02
CA TRP A 10 12.80 -15.59 7.78
C TRP A 10 11.79 -15.37 6.64
N VAL A 11 10.87 -16.30 6.43
CA VAL A 11 9.79 -16.16 5.44
C VAL A 11 8.88 -14.98 5.78
N PHE A 12 8.61 -14.76 7.07
CA PHE A 12 7.80 -13.64 7.52
C PHE A 12 8.52 -12.29 7.37
N THR A 13 9.79 -12.17 7.73
CA THR A 13 10.56 -10.92 7.47
C THR A 13 10.66 -10.63 5.96
N SER A 14 10.76 -11.66 5.14
CA SER A 14 10.75 -11.53 3.67
C SER A 14 9.39 -11.06 3.14
N ASN A 15 8.29 -11.59 3.69
CA ASN A 15 6.93 -11.18 3.33
C ASN A 15 6.65 -9.72 3.71
N GLU A 16 7.05 -9.30 4.91
CA GLU A 16 6.92 -7.91 5.36
C GLU A 16 7.67 -6.94 4.44
N PHE A 17 8.88 -7.32 4.00
CA PHE A 17 9.66 -6.55 3.05
C PHE A 17 8.97 -6.44 1.68
N VAL A 18 8.34 -7.51 1.19
CA VAL A 18 7.56 -7.48 -0.05
C VAL A 18 6.38 -6.52 0.05
N TRP A 19 5.62 -6.55 1.15
CA TRP A 19 4.51 -5.62 1.37
C TRP A 19 4.99 -4.17 1.50
N PHE A 20 6.13 -3.96 2.14
CA PHE A 20 6.75 -2.64 2.26
C PHE A 20 7.15 -2.07 0.89
N VAL A 21 7.88 -2.87 0.09
CA VAL A 21 8.33 -2.48 -1.25
C VAL A 21 7.14 -2.27 -2.19
N MET A 22 6.15 -3.16 -2.17
CA MET A 22 4.94 -3.01 -2.99
C MET A 22 4.15 -1.76 -2.62
N GLY A 23 3.93 -1.51 -1.33
CA GLY A 23 3.21 -0.32 -0.87
C GLY A 23 3.96 0.97 -1.19
N GLY A 24 5.29 0.98 -1.04
CA GLY A 24 6.14 2.10 -1.43
C GLY A 24 6.07 2.42 -2.92
N LEU A 25 6.18 1.40 -3.79
CA LEU A 25 6.04 1.55 -5.24
C LEU A 25 4.64 2.03 -5.65
N PHE A 26 3.59 1.50 -4.99
CA PHE A 26 2.22 1.95 -5.20
C PHE A 26 2.03 3.41 -4.79
N PHE A 27 2.60 3.82 -3.66
CA PHE A 27 2.54 5.19 -3.18
C PHE A 27 3.21 6.15 -4.16
N THR A 28 4.44 5.87 -4.58
CA THR A 28 5.18 6.74 -5.51
C THR A 28 4.49 6.85 -6.87
N THR A 29 3.95 5.74 -7.38
CA THR A 29 3.25 5.72 -8.66
C THR A 29 1.94 6.52 -8.61
N ASN A 30 1.14 6.35 -7.55
CA ASN A 30 -0.10 7.12 -7.39
C ASN A 30 0.17 8.61 -7.10
N ALA A 31 1.20 8.95 -6.33
CA ALA A 31 1.61 10.33 -6.08
C ALA A 31 2.09 11.03 -7.36
N TYR A 32 2.86 10.35 -8.20
CA TYR A 32 3.31 10.88 -9.48
C TYR A 32 2.14 11.16 -10.43
N LEU A 33 1.23 10.18 -10.59
CA LEU A 33 0.05 10.34 -11.44
C LEU A 33 -0.90 11.42 -10.90
N TYR A 34 -1.02 11.53 -9.58
CA TYR A 34 -1.79 12.58 -8.93
C TYR A 34 -1.28 13.97 -9.29
N LEU A 35 0.03 14.21 -9.19
CA LEU A 35 0.64 15.50 -9.54
C LEU A 35 0.40 15.83 -11.02
N LYS A 36 0.60 14.84 -11.90
CA LYS A 36 0.37 14.99 -13.35
C LYS A 36 -1.09 15.29 -13.71
N LEU A 37 -2.06 14.68 -13.01
CA LEU A 37 -3.49 14.94 -13.20
C LEU A 37 -3.92 16.30 -12.65
N ARG A 38 -3.31 16.73 -11.54
CA ARG A 38 -3.58 18.04 -10.91
C ARG A 38 -3.15 19.19 -11.83
N GLU A 39 -1.98 19.08 -12.45
CA GLU A 39 -1.49 20.08 -13.42
C GLU A 39 -2.42 20.26 -14.63
N ARG A 40 -3.11 19.18 -15.04
CA ARG A 40 -4.02 19.18 -16.19
C ARG A 40 -5.49 19.41 -15.83
N ASN A 41 -5.80 19.68 -14.56
CA ASN A 41 -7.15 19.93 -14.05
C ASN A 41 -8.17 18.78 -14.28
N LEU A 42 -7.69 17.56 -14.55
CA LEU A 42 -8.51 16.36 -14.79
C LEU A 42 -8.79 15.58 -13.51
N PHE A 43 -9.06 16.33 -12.45
CA PHE A 43 -9.04 15.81 -11.09
C PHE A 43 -10.38 15.17 -10.71
N SER A 44 -10.38 13.85 -10.54
CA SER A 44 -11.53 13.14 -9.95
C SER A 44 -11.38 13.10 -8.43
N ARG A 45 -12.30 13.77 -7.70
CA ARG A 45 -12.37 13.71 -6.23
C ARG A 45 -12.45 12.27 -5.72
N VAL A 46 -13.14 11.39 -6.45
CA VAL A 46 -13.29 9.97 -6.08
C VAL A 46 -11.95 9.25 -6.15
N SER A 47 -11.18 9.45 -7.22
CA SER A 47 -9.84 8.84 -7.37
C SER A 47 -8.89 9.34 -6.28
N PHE A 48 -8.97 10.62 -5.91
CA PHE A 48 -8.18 11.16 -4.80
C PHE A 48 -8.52 10.51 -3.46
N THR A 49 -9.81 10.32 -3.15
CA THR A 49 -10.23 9.66 -1.92
C THR A 49 -9.68 8.24 -1.82
N PHE A 50 -9.68 7.47 -2.91
CA PHE A 50 -9.10 6.12 -2.91
C PHE A 50 -7.58 6.12 -2.75
N VAL A 51 -6.87 7.07 -3.37
CA VAL A 51 -5.42 7.25 -3.12
C VAL A 51 -5.20 7.58 -1.64
N ALA A 52 -5.88 8.60 -1.11
CA ALA A 52 -5.71 9.04 0.28
C ALA A 52 -6.02 7.92 1.29
N LEU A 53 -7.09 7.15 1.07
CA LEU A 53 -7.41 5.98 1.90
C LEU A 53 -6.33 4.90 1.79
N SER A 54 -5.85 4.60 0.58
CA SER A 54 -4.74 3.64 0.39
C SER A 54 -3.51 4.05 1.19
N VAL A 55 -3.12 5.33 1.13
CA VAL A 55 -2.00 5.88 1.91
C VAL A 55 -2.25 5.78 3.41
N ALA A 56 -3.45 6.13 3.88
CA ALA A 56 -3.80 6.09 5.29
C ALA A 56 -3.75 4.66 5.84
N PHE A 57 -4.33 3.68 5.13
CA PHE A 57 -4.30 2.27 5.51
C PHE A 57 -2.88 1.69 5.46
N PHE A 58 -2.07 2.09 4.49
CA PHE A 58 -0.67 1.65 4.42
C PHE A 58 0.15 2.21 5.59
N THR A 59 0.00 3.50 5.89
CA THR A 59 0.69 4.15 7.02
C THR A 59 0.25 3.53 8.34
N PHE A 60 -1.04 3.26 8.49
CA PHE A 60 -1.58 2.57 9.65
C PHE A 60 -1.01 1.16 9.77
N ALA A 61 -0.91 0.40 8.68
CA ALA A 61 -0.29 -0.93 8.67
C ALA A 61 1.15 -0.86 9.20
N LEU A 62 1.96 0.11 8.73
CA LEU A 62 3.33 0.28 9.18
C LEU A 62 3.43 0.62 10.67
N LEU A 63 2.63 1.59 11.13
CA LEU A 63 2.61 1.98 12.54
C LEU A 63 2.18 0.83 13.43
N TRP A 64 1.17 0.06 13.00
CA TRP A 64 0.72 -1.14 13.68
C TRP A 64 1.85 -2.18 13.77
N THR A 65 2.54 -2.45 12.67
CA THR A 65 3.66 -3.40 12.65
C THR A 65 4.78 -2.98 13.59
N VAL A 66 5.16 -1.70 13.59
CA VAL A 66 6.18 -1.16 14.49
C VAL A 66 5.75 -1.31 15.95
N SER A 67 4.50 -0.98 16.28
CA SER A 67 3.96 -1.14 17.64
C SER A 67 3.96 -2.60 18.09
N SER A 68 3.45 -3.50 17.25
CA SER A 68 3.40 -4.94 17.57
C SER A 68 4.80 -5.56 17.71
N TYR A 69 5.80 -5.07 16.96
CA TYR A 69 7.18 -5.49 17.14
C TYR A 69 7.76 -5.05 18.49
N GLN A 70 7.43 -3.85 18.97
CA GLN A 70 7.85 -3.37 20.29
C GLN A 70 7.24 -4.21 21.42
N GLU A 71 6.04 -4.74 21.21
CA GLU A 71 5.33 -5.62 22.16
C GLU A 71 5.70 -7.11 22.03
N ASN A 72 6.66 -7.47 21.17
CA ASN A 72 7.04 -8.85 20.83
C ASN A 72 5.89 -9.70 20.22
N GLU A 73 4.84 -9.07 19.70
CA GLU A 73 3.70 -9.72 19.07
C GLU A 73 3.89 -9.86 17.54
N ILE A 74 4.84 -10.71 17.14
CA ILE A 74 5.21 -10.91 15.72
C ILE A 74 4.01 -11.38 14.86
N ILE A 75 3.10 -12.16 15.45
CA ILE A 75 1.89 -12.64 14.78
C ILE A 75 0.92 -11.48 14.52
N ALA A 76 0.75 -10.58 15.49
CA ALA A 76 -0.11 -9.40 15.35
C ALA A 76 0.47 -8.40 14.34
N ALA A 77 1.80 -8.21 14.34
CA ALA A 77 2.50 -7.37 13.37
C ALA A 77 2.23 -7.83 11.92
N ASN A 78 2.27 -9.14 11.71
CA ASN A 78 2.06 -9.77 10.41
C ASN A 78 0.61 -9.78 9.95
N LEU A 79 -0.33 -10.08 10.84
CA LEU A 79 -1.75 -9.97 10.54
C LEU A 79 -2.12 -8.53 10.21
N GLY A 80 -1.55 -7.55 10.92
CA GLY A 80 -1.72 -6.13 10.63
C GLY A 80 -1.28 -5.78 9.21
N LEU A 81 -0.10 -6.23 8.78
CA LEU A 81 0.37 -5.99 7.41
C LEU A 81 -0.49 -6.65 6.34
N VAL A 82 -0.91 -7.89 6.55
CA VAL A 82 -1.73 -8.60 5.57
C VAL A 82 -3.11 -7.95 5.44
N ILE A 83 -3.76 -7.63 6.56
CA ILE A 83 -5.10 -7.06 6.56
C ILE A 83 -5.08 -5.61 6.07
N PHE A 84 -4.31 -4.75 6.74
CA PHE A 84 -4.32 -3.31 6.44
C PHE A 84 -3.51 -3.00 5.17
N GLY A 85 -2.38 -3.67 4.96
CA GLY A 85 -1.62 -3.56 3.71
C GLY A 85 -2.37 -4.14 2.51
N GLY A 86 -3.12 -5.23 2.70
CA GLY A 86 -4.01 -5.78 1.67
C GLY A 86 -5.12 -4.79 1.27
N ILE A 87 -5.81 -4.20 2.26
CA ILE A 87 -6.82 -3.16 2.02
C ILE A 87 -6.19 -1.95 1.29
N ALA A 88 -5.02 -1.50 1.73
CA ALA A 88 -4.29 -0.42 1.09
C ALA A 88 -3.96 -0.73 -0.37
N ALA A 89 -3.49 -1.95 -0.66
CA ALA A 89 -3.17 -2.39 -2.01
C ALA A 89 -4.42 -2.43 -2.91
N VAL A 90 -5.54 -2.99 -2.43
CA VAL A 90 -6.80 -3.01 -3.19
C VAL A 90 -7.27 -1.60 -3.52
N MET A 91 -7.27 -0.69 -2.55
CA MET A 91 -7.64 0.71 -2.78
C MET A 91 -6.68 1.40 -3.75
N GLY A 92 -5.39 1.14 -3.65
CA GLY A 92 -4.38 1.66 -4.57
C GLY A 92 -4.57 1.16 -6.00
N ILE A 93 -4.93 -0.12 -6.18
CA ILE A 93 -5.24 -0.70 -7.49
C ILE A 93 -6.50 -0.07 -8.09
N ILE A 94 -7.55 0.14 -7.30
CA ILE A 94 -8.78 0.79 -7.75
C ILE A 94 -8.47 2.23 -8.18
N ALA A 95 -7.75 2.98 -7.34
CA ALA A 95 -7.32 4.34 -7.65
C ALA A 95 -6.52 4.40 -8.96
N TYR A 96 -5.51 3.54 -9.10
CA TYR A 96 -4.68 3.44 -10.30
C TYR A 96 -5.50 3.15 -11.56
N ARG A 97 -6.43 2.19 -11.49
CA ARG A 97 -7.33 1.87 -12.61
C ARG A 97 -8.22 3.04 -13.00
N MET A 98 -8.76 3.77 -12.02
CA MET A 98 -9.56 4.96 -12.29
C MET A 98 -8.73 6.05 -12.96
N ILE A 99 -7.52 6.30 -12.44
CA ILE A 99 -6.57 7.27 -12.98
C ILE A 99 -6.17 6.95 -14.41
N ILE A 100 -5.83 5.69 -14.73
CA ILE A 100 -5.54 5.27 -16.10
C ILE A 100 -6.74 5.51 -17.01
N LYS A 101 -7.94 5.13 -16.56
CA LYS A 101 -9.15 5.31 -17.37
C LYS A 101 -9.38 6.78 -17.70
N ILE A 102 -9.19 7.68 -16.72
CA ILE A 102 -9.28 9.13 -16.91
C ILE A 102 -8.22 9.60 -17.91
N THR A 103 -6.97 9.14 -17.75
CA THR A 103 -5.84 9.51 -18.62
C THR A 103 -6.07 9.08 -20.08
N LYS A 104 -6.58 7.85 -20.30
CA LYS A 104 -6.94 7.34 -21.64
C LYS A 104 -8.09 8.11 -22.28
N VAL A 105 -9.15 8.40 -21.52
CA VAL A 105 -10.30 9.16 -22.02
C VAL A 105 -9.90 10.59 -22.38
N ALA A 106 -8.95 11.17 -21.65
CA ALA A 106 -8.45 12.52 -21.90
C ALA A 106 -7.45 12.61 -23.07
N GLN A 107 -7.18 11.53 -23.82
CA GLN A 107 -6.13 11.46 -24.85
C GLN A 107 -4.78 12.04 -24.39
N ILE A 108 -4.38 11.70 -23.17
CA ILE A 108 -3.06 12.05 -22.67
C ILE A 108 -2.16 10.85 -22.94
N ASP A 109 -1.46 10.91 -24.07
CA ASP A 109 -0.30 10.08 -24.37
C ASP A 109 0.89 10.45 -23.44
#